data_AF-A0A6N7WLC6-F1
#
_entry.id   AF-A0A6N7WLC6-F1
#
_cell.length_a   1.000
_cell.length_b   1.000
_cell.length_c   1.000
_cell.angle_alpha   90.00
_cell.angle_beta   90.00
_cell.angle_gamma   90.00
#
_symmetry.space_group_name_H-M   'P 1'
#
loop_
_entity.id
_entity.type
_entity.pdbx_description
1 polymer ?
#
loop_
_entity_poly.entity_id
_entity_poly.type
_entity_poly.pdbx_seq_one_letter_code
_entity_poly.pdbx_strand_id
1 'polypeptide(L)'
;MKKTNSIVTEYSGICFCCGRPTTEEHHLLFGDSIRRLAEEDGIKVPCCPYCHTQNDVKNRIHDNPMAEKLSKIAGQLAWEKHAVSQGMTEAEAREAFRRKYNSSLL
;
A
#
# COMPACT_ATOMS: atom_id res chain seq x y z
N MET A 1 3.46 -19.06 9.30
CA MET A 1 3.21 -17.60 9.20
C MET A 1 1.80 -17.39 8.65
N LYS A 2 1.05 -16.43 9.18
CA LYS A 2 -0.28 -16.09 8.67
C LYS A 2 -0.10 -15.42 7.30
N LYS A 3 -0.81 -15.86 6.27
CA LYS A 3 -0.84 -15.14 4.99
C LYS A 3 -1.68 -13.87 5.19
N THR A 4 -1.14 -12.70 4.88
CA THR A 4 -1.97 -11.51 4.67
C THR A 4 -2.52 -11.55 3.25
N ASN A 5 -3.72 -11.01 3.05
CA ASN A 5 -4.26 -10.81 1.70
C ASN A 5 -3.63 -9.52 1.15
N SER A 6 -2.33 -9.58 0.80
CA SER A 6 -1.58 -8.46 0.27
C SER A 6 -0.94 -8.83 -1.06
N ILE A 7 -1.13 -7.98 -2.07
CA ILE A 7 -0.43 -8.10 -3.36
C ILE A 7 1.02 -7.63 -3.30
N VAL A 8 1.41 -7.00 -2.19
CA VAL A 8 2.75 -6.43 -2.00
C VAL A 8 3.71 -7.45 -1.39
N THR A 9 3.24 -8.24 -0.42
CA THR A 9 4.07 -9.20 0.32
C THR A 9 3.24 -10.28 0.99
N GLU A 10 3.75 -11.50 1.06
CA GLU A 10 3.16 -12.59 1.85
C GLU A 10 3.57 -12.56 3.33
N TYR A 11 4.58 -11.76 3.69
CA TYR A 11 5.20 -11.72 5.01
C TYR A 11 4.43 -10.83 6.00
N SER A 12 3.29 -11.28 6.52
CA SER A 12 2.40 -10.44 7.34
C SER A 12 2.94 -10.00 8.71
N GLY A 13 4.08 -10.53 9.16
CA GLY A 13 4.57 -10.36 10.52
C GLY A 13 5.77 -9.43 10.67
N ILE A 14 6.23 -8.82 9.58
CA ILE A 14 7.49 -8.08 9.52
C ILE A 14 7.20 -6.68 8.97
N CYS A 15 7.48 -5.63 9.74
CA CYS A 15 7.24 -4.26 9.32
C CYS A 15 8.03 -3.93 8.05
N PHE A 16 7.34 -3.47 7.01
CA PHE A 16 7.96 -3.16 5.72
C PHE A 16 8.96 -1.99 5.78
N CYS A 17 8.83 -1.08 6.75
CA CYS A 17 9.74 0.05 6.91
C CYS A 17 11.04 -0.31 7.63
N CYS A 18 10.99 -1.16 8.67
CA CYS A 18 12.11 -1.35 9.59
C CYS A 18 12.45 -2.81 9.93
N GLY A 19 11.69 -3.78 9.42
CA GLY A 19 11.94 -5.21 9.63
C GLY A 19 11.56 -5.75 11.02
N ARG A 20 11.05 -4.92 11.94
CA ARG A 20 10.61 -5.37 13.27
C ARG A 20 9.34 -6.23 13.19
N PRO A 21 9.13 -7.17 14.13
CA PRO A 21 7.87 -7.88 14.24
C PRO A 21 6.67 -6.93 14.37
N THR A 22 5.55 -7.25 13.73
CA THR A 22 4.31 -6.48 13.84
C THR A 22 3.08 -7.35 13.63
N THR A 23 1.96 -6.90 14.16
CA THR A 23 0.61 -7.42 13.91
C THR A 23 -0.31 -6.39 13.25
N GLU A 24 0.19 -5.16 13.05
CA GLU A 24 -0.57 -4.06 12.44
C GLU A 24 -0.31 -3.99 10.93
N GLU A 25 -1.32 -3.52 10.20
CA GLU A 25 -1.27 -3.29 8.77
C GLU A 25 -1.46 -1.79 8.47
N HIS A 26 -0.85 -1.34 7.37
CA HIS A 26 -1.02 -0.03 6.79
C HIS A 26 -1.56 -0.19 5.37
N HIS A 27 -2.70 0.46 5.08
CA HIS A 27 -3.24 0.57 3.72
C HIS A 27 -2.40 1.57 2.94
N LEU A 28 -1.85 1.16 1.79
CA LEU A 28 -1.06 2.07 0.96
C LEU A 28 -1.95 3.09 0.24
N LEU A 29 -3.19 2.72 -0.08
CA LEU A 29 -4.22 3.62 -0.55
C LEU A 29 -5.29 3.78 0.54
N PHE A 30 -5.45 5.00 1.05
CA PHE A 30 -6.30 5.29 2.20
C PHE A 30 -7.05 6.62 2.08
N GLY A 31 -8.16 6.71 2.80
CA GLY A 31 -9.20 7.75 2.70
C GLY A 31 -10.58 7.08 2.63
N ASP A 32 -11.62 7.76 3.11
CA ASP A 32 -12.94 7.15 3.36
C ASP A 32 -13.56 6.48 2.12
N SER A 33 -13.34 7.04 0.93
CA SER A 33 -13.89 6.52 -0.33
C SER A 33 -13.06 5.40 -0.97
N ILE A 34 -11.75 5.32 -0.72
CA ILE A 34 -10.84 4.40 -1.44
C ILE A 34 -10.38 3.22 -0.60
N ARG A 35 -10.47 3.30 0.74
CA ARG A 35 -9.97 2.25 1.64
C ARG A 35 -10.60 0.89 1.37
N ARG A 36 -11.90 0.83 1.08
CA ARG A 36 -12.59 -0.44 0.78
C ARG A 36 -12.02 -1.11 -0.48
N LEU A 37 -11.81 -0.33 -1.55
CA LEU A 37 -11.23 -0.83 -2.80
C LEU A 37 -9.79 -1.33 -2.58
N ALA A 38 -9.01 -0.59 -1.81
CA ALA A 38 -7.64 -0.96 -1.46
C ALA A 38 -7.58 -2.26 -0.64
N GLU A 39 -8.52 -2.48 0.28
CA GLU A 39 -8.63 -3.73 1.02
C GLU A 39 -9.01 -4.91 0.12
N GLU A 40 -9.99 -4.72 -0.78
CA GLU A 40 -10.40 -5.73 -1.77
C GLU A 40 -9.27 -6.14 -2.70
N ASP A 41 -8.45 -5.18 -3.13
CA ASP A 41 -7.29 -5.40 -3.99
C ASP A 41 -6.02 -5.82 -3.22
N GLY A 42 -6.09 -5.94 -1.89
CA GLY A 42 -4.93 -6.31 -1.07
C GLY A 42 -3.79 -5.29 -1.09
N ILE A 43 -4.07 -4.00 -1.29
CA ILE A 43 -3.08 -2.92 -1.35
C ILE A 43 -2.74 -2.43 0.08
N LYS A 44 -2.13 -3.33 0.85
CA LYS A 44 -1.75 -3.10 2.25
C LYS A 44 -0.46 -3.83 2.61
N VAL A 45 0.20 -3.36 3.65
CA VAL A 45 1.48 -3.90 4.11
C VAL A 45 1.54 -4.00 5.63
N PRO A 46 2.26 -4.97 6.19
CA PRO A 46 2.56 -5.00 7.63
C PRO A 46 3.40 -3.78 8.03
N CYS A 47 2.98 -3.04 9.05
CA CYS A 47 3.70 -1.88 9.55
C CYS A 47 3.66 -1.87 11.09
N CYS A 48 4.79 -1.64 11.76
CA CYS A 48 4.79 -1.55 13.22
C CYS A 48 4.20 -0.20 13.68
N PRO A 49 3.60 -0.12 14.89
CA PRO A 49 2.98 1.12 15.36
C PRO A 49 3.93 2.32 15.33
N TYR A 50 5.23 2.08 15.59
CA TYR A 50 6.28 3.09 15.56
C TYR A 50 6.47 3.71 14.15
N CYS A 51 6.52 2.91 13.09
CA CYS A 51 6.60 3.43 11.72
C CYS A 51 5.23 3.88 11.18
N HIS A 52 4.13 3.41 11.77
CA HIS A 52 2.78 3.67 11.30
C HIS A 52 2.24 5.02 11.80
N THR A 53 2.09 5.18 13.12
CA THR A 53 1.37 6.31 13.75
C THR A 53 2.02 6.85 15.04
N GLN A 54 2.83 6.07 15.75
CA GLN A 54 3.21 6.36 17.15
C GLN A 54 4.55 7.07 17.36
N ASN A 55 5.36 7.27 16.32
CA ASN A 55 6.66 7.98 16.42
C ASN A 55 6.55 9.45 16.02
N ASP A 56 7.62 10.21 16.15
CA ASP A 56 7.76 11.57 15.60
C ASP A 56 7.31 11.61 14.13
N VAL A 57 6.62 12.67 13.72
CA VAL A 57 6.10 12.85 12.35
C VAL A 57 7.16 12.58 11.27
N LYS A 58 8.41 13.03 11.48
CA LYS A 58 9.51 12.78 10.53
C LYS A 58 9.86 11.30 10.31
N ASN A 59 9.43 10.42 11.21
CA ASN A 59 9.80 9.00 11.26
C ASN A 59 8.60 8.03 11.15
N ARG A 60 7.38 8.55 10.90
CA ARG A 60 6.17 7.73 10.68
C ARG A 60 5.53 8.05 9.33
N ILE A 61 4.67 7.15 8.86
CA ILE A 61 3.94 7.34 7.60
C ILE A 61 2.84 8.38 7.78
N HIS A 62 1.94 8.17 8.73
CA HIS A 62 0.81 9.08 8.93
C HIS A 62 1.26 10.44 9.45
N ASP A 63 0.63 11.49 8.91
CA ASP A 63 0.95 12.91 9.16
C ASP A 63 2.30 13.38 8.57
N ASN A 64 3.01 12.52 7.86
CA ASN A 64 4.21 12.88 7.11
C ASN A 64 3.86 13.02 5.62
N PRO A 65 3.75 14.25 5.07
CA PRO A 65 3.23 14.46 3.72
C PRO A 65 4.00 13.71 2.63
N MET A 66 5.32 13.62 2.77
CA MET A 66 6.17 12.92 1.81
C MET A 66 6.03 11.40 1.94
N ALA A 67 6.02 10.86 3.16
CA ALA A 67 5.86 9.44 3.38
C ALA A 67 4.47 8.95 2.96
N GLU A 68 3.40 9.70 3.24
CA GLU A 68 2.05 9.37 2.78
C GLU A 68 1.94 9.39 1.26
N LYS A 69 2.52 10.40 0.59
CA LYS A 69 2.52 10.46 -0.87
C LYS A 69 3.27 9.27 -1.47
N LEU A 70 4.44 8.93 -0.91
CA LEU A 70 5.22 7.78 -1.35
C LEU A 70 4.54 6.45 -1.08
N SER A 71 3.85 6.28 0.07
CA SER A 71 3.10 5.05 0.35
C SER A 71 1.95 4.87 -0.64
N LYS A 72 1.24 5.95 -0.99
CA LYS A 72 0.20 5.94 -2.03
C LYS A 72 0.76 5.58 -3.40
N ILE A 73 1.89 6.18 -3.81
CA ILE A 73 2.58 5.82 -5.07
C ILE A 73 2.99 4.34 -5.08
N ALA A 74 3.53 3.83 -3.97
CA ALA A 74 3.88 2.41 -3.85
C ALA A 74 2.64 1.51 -4.00
N GLY A 75 1.48 1.93 -3.47
CA GLY A 75 0.21 1.24 -3.66
C GLY A 75 -0.22 1.13 -5.13
N GLN A 76 -0.13 2.24 -5.87
CA GLN A 76 -0.40 2.24 -7.33
C GLN A 76 0.57 1.33 -8.09
N LEU A 77 1.87 1.46 -7.84
CA LEU A 77 2.88 0.63 -8.50
C LEU A 77 2.69 -0.86 -8.22
N ALA A 78 2.33 -1.23 -7.00
CA ALA A 78 2.06 -2.62 -6.64
C ALA A 78 0.84 -3.17 -7.39
N TRP A 79 -0.24 -2.39 -7.48
CA TRP A 79 -1.44 -2.77 -8.21
C TRP A 79 -1.15 -2.94 -9.71
N GLU A 80 -0.48 -1.96 -10.33
CA GLU A 80 -0.11 -2.00 -11.75
C GLU A 80 0.78 -3.20 -12.06
N LYS A 81 1.81 -3.44 -11.24
CA LYS A 81 2.67 -4.62 -11.38
C LYS A 81 1.91 -5.93 -11.26
N HIS A 82 0.96 -6.00 -10.31
CA HIS A 82 0.13 -7.19 -10.17
C HIS A 82 -0.76 -7.40 -11.40
N ALA A 83 -1.40 -6.34 -11.92
CA ALA A 83 -2.22 -6.40 -13.13
C ALA A 83 -1.40 -6.82 -14.37
N VAL A 84 -0.18 -6.31 -14.51
CA VAL A 84 0.76 -6.72 -15.57
C VAL A 84 1.09 -8.21 -15.45
N SER A 85 1.30 -8.72 -14.24
CA SER A 85 1.52 -10.16 -14.02
C SER A 85 0.32 -11.04 -14.40
N GLN A 86 -0.87 -10.46 -14.51
CA GLN A 86 -2.10 -11.11 -14.95
C GLN A 86 -2.38 -10.93 -16.46
N GLY A 87 -1.44 -10.35 -17.22
CA GLY A 87 -1.49 -10.28 -18.68
C GLY A 87 -1.82 -8.91 -19.27
N MET A 88 -1.97 -7.86 -18.46
CA MET A 88 -2.07 -6.50 -18.98
C MET A 88 -0.71 -5.97 -19.44
N THR A 89 -0.69 -5.08 -20.43
CA THR A 89 0.45 -4.20 -20.69
C THR A 89 0.57 -3.14 -19.58
N GLU A 90 1.73 -2.50 -19.46
CA GLU A 90 1.92 -1.40 -18.49
C GLU A 90 0.94 -0.23 -18.73
N ALA A 91 0.66 0.10 -20.00
CA ALA A 91 -0.27 1.16 -20.37
C ALA A 91 -1.73 0.81 -20.00
N GLU A 92 -2.15 -0.44 -20.25
CA GLU A 92 -3.48 -0.92 -19.85
C GLU A 92 -3.63 -0.94 -18.32
N ALA A 93 -2.60 -1.40 -17.60
CA ALA A 93 -2.60 -1.42 -16.14
C ALA A 93 -2.71 0.01 -15.58
N ARG A 94 -1.95 0.96 -16.11
CA ARG A 94 -2.05 2.39 -15.73
C ARG A 94 -3.45 2.95 -15.92
N GLU A 95 -4.05 2.73 -17.09
CA GLU A 95 -5.39 3.23 -17.37
C GLU A 95 -6.48 2.52 -16.55
N ALA A 96 -6.33 1.22 -16.30
CA ALA A 96 -7.24 0.46 -15.46
C ALA A 96 -7.19 0.95 -14.00
N PHE A 97 -5.99 1.20 -13.47
CA PHE A 97 -5.82 1.80 -12.14
C PHE A 97 -6.52 3.17 -12.08
N ARG A 98 -6.23 4.05 -13.06
CA ARG A 98 -6.80 5.40 -13.13
C ARG A 98 -8.32 5.39 -13.11
N ARG A 99 -8.95 4.47 -13.87
CA ARG A 99 -10.40 4.29 -13.91
C ARG A 99 -10.96 3.75 -12.60
N LYS A 100 -10.31 2.75 -12.01
CA LYS A 100 -10.79 2.10 -10.78
C LYS A 100 -10.73 3.02 -9.57
N TYR A 101 -9.62 3.74 -9.41
CA TYR A 101 -9.36 4.60 -8.25
C TYR A 101 -9.72 6.08 -8.49
N ASN A 102 -10.19 6.43 -9.68
CA ASN A 102 -10.48 7.80 -10.09
C ASN A 102 -9.32 8.78 -9.78
N SER A 103 -8.08 8.30 -9.95
CA SER A 103 -6.86 9.02 -9.57
C SER A 103 -5.64 8.44 -10.28
N SER A 104 -4.63 9.27 -10.53
CA SER A 104 -3.25 8.82 -10.79
C SER A 104 -2.32 9.58 -9.85
N LEU A 105 -1.46 8.85 -9.16
CA LEU A 105 -0.49 9.36 -8.20
C LEU A 105 0.91 9.50 -8.80
N LEU A 106 1.06 9.02 -10.04
CA LEU A 106 2.20 9.14 -10.94
C LEU A 106 1.83 9.98 -12.17
#